data_AF-A0AAD9Q3R3-F1
#
_entry.id   AF-A0AAD9Q3R3-F1
#
_cell.length_a   1.000
_cell.length_b   1.000
_cell.length_c   1.000
_cell.angle_alpha   90.00
_cell.angle_beta   90.00
_cell.angle_gamma   90.00
#
_symmetry.space_group_name_H-M   'P 1'
#
loop_
_entity.id
_entity.type
_entity.pdbx_description
1 polymer ?
#
loop_
_entity_poly.entity_id
_entity_poly.type
_entity_poly.pdbx_seq_one_letter_code
_entity_poly.pdbx_strand_id
1 'polypeptide(L)'
;MAAEGEKNMSIVEHEVLEVYEMQEGALEECIMFVKKLSETSLQDLETERNNLNVLLKEAEKEVSILKTSMKTANTNVEELMVTMKGEKEKRQELEDLLRASEVRADELNIALTKSKDSISTLKKLNQEKGDTLTKAEETVANLKAEKDFLTKELENMQRLRSQDEKDTDAIHKRLVKEQEKTFRIEERLEEVTAQLKKEIDEAKKNISSQKEQAEAEVAQLRQKLDIEQKMNESLSSEADICVNDAKKRLVNLTRENAEMHASRETLLKQMRTAEEEILILQRKLHEEEQEREKLYLDSKKDFEEAKSKLAKMVSENDFLVSEKETMEKNLHSLEGKHEGLLGSTMELQESLRAAQKKIVSLQEEVETLKTTSPTKESQGSNEQVKSWALRVDEAEDWQQKYRELEIKQETLHRQFTQVRKHRNRVLRENGWLKRQMSMAGAQLAVTNQKFQRQLQHFRAQLNMAEHLYREKMLECSILEVQLKHLLKSSPSAQQTYDYTSNSEEQGRDYMSRSIEVNHRHDYSTSRPIRKLVQQVRPQYAYKQRAQSTQQTTEQDNRPETSNNDLV
;
A
#
# COMPACT_ATOMS: atom_id res chain seq x y z
N MET A 1 -114.92 115.46 -54.63
CA MET A 1 -114.72 116.80 -54.04
C MET A 1 -113.80 117.57 -54.98
N ALA A 2 -114.09 118.78 -55.46
CA ALA A 2 -115.32 119.59 -55.48
C ALA A 2 -115.15 120.69 -56.58
N ALA A 3 -116.14 121.41 -57.10
CA ALA A 3 -117.58 121.48 -56.81
C ALA A 3 -118.38 121.62 -58.14
N GLU A 4 -119.61 122.14 -58.10
CA GLU A 4 -120.43 122.47 -59.28
C GLU A 4 -120.05 123.83 -59.93
N GLY A 5 -120.69 124.20 -61.04
CA GLY A 5 -120.39 125.45 -61.75
C GLY A 5 -121.28 125.79 -62.94
N GLU A 6 -122.61 125.60 -62.85
CA GLU A 6 -123.54 126.08 -63.87
C GLU A 6 -123.50 127.62 -64.00
N LYS A 7 -123.63 128.16 -65.22
CA LYS A 7 -124.03 129.55 -65.45
C LYS A 7 -124.99 129.64 -66.63
N ASN A 8 -126.20 130.12 -66.33
CA ASN A 8 -127.27 130.32 -67.30
C ASN A 8 -126.99 131.51 -68.23
N MET A 9 -127.51 131.42 -69.46
CA MET A 9 -127.70 132.61 -70.30
C MET A 9 -128.88 133.43 -69.81
N SER A 10 -128.85 134.74 -70.06
CA SER A 10 -130.01 135.63 -70.03
C SER A 10 -129.82 136.66 -71.13
N ILE A 11 -130.84 136.88 -71.96
CA ILE A 11 -130.82 137.82 -73.09
C ILE A 11 -132.16 138.57 -73.14
N VAL A 12 -132.12 139.82 -73.58
CA VAL A 12 -133.25 140.70 -73.92
C VAL A 12 -134.06 141.28 -72.74
N GLU A 13 -133.73 142.52 -72.36
CA GLU A 13 -134.77 143.55 -72.18
C GLU A 13 -134.94 144.31 -73.51
N HIS A 14 -136.11 144.92 -73.73
CA HIS A 14 -136.53 145.43 -75.04
C HIS A 14 -136.31 146.95 -75.15
N GLU A 15 -135.47 147.40 -76.08
CA GLU A 15 -135.56 148.78 -76.59
C GLU A 15 -136.71 148.89 -77.59
N VAL A 16 -137.78 149.58 -77.19
CA VAL A 16 -138.91 149.89 -78.07
C VAL A 16 -138.58 151.16 -78.85
N LEU A 17 -138.26 151.01 -80.14
CA LEU A 17 -138.22 152.12 -81.07
C LEU A 17 -139.64 152.50 -81.50
N GLU A 18 -140.04 153.75 -81.23
CA GLU A 18 -141.25 154.33 -81.83
C GLU A 18 -141.02 154.57 -83.33
N VAL A 19 -141.63 153.72 -84.17
CA VAL A 19 -141.55 153.83 -85.63
C VAL A 19 -142.62 154.80 -86.14
N TYR A 20 -142.18 155.95 -86.65
CA TYR A 20 -143.02 156.82 -87.47
C TYR A 20 -143.35 156.16 -88.82
N GLU A 21 -144.52 156.51 -89.35
CA GLU A 21 -145.22 155.89 -90.50
C GLU A 21 -144.31 155.32 -91.62
N MET A 22 -144.34 153.99 -91.78
CA MET A 22 -143.75 153.31 -92.94
C MET A 22 -144.81 153.02 -94.01
N GLN A 23 -144.40 153.10 -95.27
CA GLN A 23 -145.24 152.93 -96.45
C GLN A 23 -145.78 151.49 -96.59
N GLU A 24 -146.98 151.36 -97.17
CA GLU A 24 -147.60 150.07 -97.49
C GLU A 24 -146.68 149.22 -98.38
N GLY A 25 -146.36 148.00 -97.93
CA GLY A 25 -145.56 147.00 -98.66
C GLY A 25 -144.34 146.47 -97.88
N ALA A 26 -143.61 147.33 -97.15
CA ALA A 26 -142.30 146.94 -96.59
C ALA A 26 -142.35 145.92 -95.44
N LEU A 27 -143.45 145.87 -94.67
CA LEU A 27 -143.59 144.97 -93.52
C LEU A 27 -143.60 143.48 -93.91
N GLU A 28 -144.16 143.17 -95.08
CA GLU A 28 -144.41 141.78 -95.51
C GLU A 28 -143.13 141.10 -96.02
N GLU A 29 -142.23 141.86 -96.66
CA GLU A 29 -140.87 141.40 -96.99
C GLU A 29 -140.04 141.10 -95.72
N CYS A 30 -140.12 141.97 -94.70
CA CYS A 30 -139.44 141.73 -93.42
C CYS A 30 -139.93 140.43 -92.73
N ILE A 31 -141.24 140.16 -92.75
CA ILE A 31 -141.81 138.93 -92.16
C ILE A 31 -141.33 137.69 -92.92
N MET A 32 -141.28 137.73 -94.27
CA MET A 32 -140.69 136.63 -95.06
C MET A 32 -139.20 136.43 -94.77
N PHE A 33 -138.42 137.51 -94.65
CA PHE A 33 -136.98 137.46 -94.39
C PHE A 33 -136.67 136.83 -93.03
N VAL A 34 -137.40 137.24 -91.97
CA VAL A 34 -137.28 136.66 -90.62
C VAL A 34 -137.66 135.18 -90.62
N LYS A 35 -138.77 134.80 -91.27
CA LYS A 35 -139.15 133.38 -91.41
C LYS A 35 -138.03 132.56 -92.05
N LYS A 36 -137.51 133.02 -93.19
CA LYS A 36 -136.49 132.29 -93.96
C LYS A 36 -135.19 132.11 -93.17
N LEU A 37 -134.74 133.14 -92.44
CA LEU A 37 -133.61 133.05 -91.52
C LEU A 37 -133.86 132.03 -90.38
N SER A 38 -135.06 132.03 -89.81
CA SER A 38 -135.40 131.11 -88.72
C SER A 38 -135.46 129.65 -89.16
N GLU A 39 -135.92 129.35 -90.38
CA GLU A 39 -135.90 127.99 -90.93
C GLU A 39 -134.47 127.50 -91.20
N THR A 40 -133.59 128.33 -91.80
CA THR A 40 -132.18 127.95 -91.98
C THR A 40 -131.48 127.73 -90.63
N SER A 41 -131.68 128.63 -89.66
CA SER A 41 -131.04 128.49 -88.35
C SER A 41 -131.52 127.25 -87.57
N LEU A 42 -132.74 126.78 -87.80
CA LEU A 42 -133.25 125.53 -87.23
C LEU A 42 -132.62 124.30 -87.90
N GLN A 43 -132.47 124.31 -89.24
CA GLN A 43 -131.78 123.23 -89.96
C GLN A 43 -130.28 123.14 -89.60
N ASP A 44 -129.61 124.27 -89.46
CA ASP A 44 -128.20 124.33 -89.04
C ASP A 44 -128.03 123.80 -87.60
N LEU A 45 -128.92 124.17 -86.67
CA LEU A 45 -128.92 123.61 -85.31
C LEU A 45 -129.25 122.11 -85.27
N GLU A 46 -130.17 121.63 -86.11
CA GLU A 46 -130.53 120.20 -86.13
C GLU A 46 -129.44 119.34 -86.78
N THR A 47 -128.72 119.86 -87.79
CA THR A 47 -127.56 119.17 -88.37
C THR A 47 -126.38 119.14 -87.38
N GLU A 48 -126.04 120.24 -86.71
CA GLU A 48 -124.99 120.24 -85.67
C GLU A 48 -125.36 119.35 -84.47
N ARG A 49 -126.62 119.36 -84.03
CA ARG A 49 -127.11 118.45 -82.99
C ARG A 49 -127.01 116.97 -83.40
N ASN A 50 -127.08 116.67 -84.70
CA ASN A 50 -126.83 115.31 -85.21
C ASN A 50 -125.32 114.99 -85.30
N ASN A 51 -124.47 115.93 -85.74
CA ASN A 51 -123.01 115.79 -85.74
C ASN A 51 -122.47 115.50 -84.34
N LEU A 52 -122.90 116.28 -83.34
CA LEU A 52 -122.54 116.08 -81.93
C LEU A 52 -123.01 114.72 -81.38
N ASN A 53 -124.16 114.21 -81.82
CA ASN A 53 -124.63 112.87 -81.43
C ASN A 53 -123.83 111.73 -82.09
N VAL A 54 -123.23 111.96 -83.27
CA VAL A 54 -122.29 111.00 -83.88
C VAL A 54 -120.98 111.00 -83.09
N LEU A 55 -120.39 112.17 -82.87
CA LEU A 55 -119.14 112.33 -82.10
C LEU A 55 -119.25 111.78 -80.67
N LEU A 56 -120.40 111.98 -80.00
CA LEU A 56 -120.66 111.41 -78.67
C LEU A 56 -120.61 109.88 -78.69
N LYS A 57 -121.26 109.24 -79.67
CA LYS A 57 -121.27 107.77 -79.82
C LYS A 57 -119.91 107.21 -80.20
N GLU A 58 -119.11 107.96 -80.98
CA GLU A 58 -117.74 107.58 -81.30
C GLU A 58 -116.84 107.67 -80.07
N ALA A 59 -116.95 108.76 -79.28
CA ALA A 59 -116.24 108.89 -78.00
C ALA A 59 -116.64 107.81 -76.98
N GLU A 60 -117.93 107.50 -76.83
CA GLU A 60 -118.41 106.40 -75.97
C GLU A 60 -117.84 105.04 -76.41
N LYS A 61 -117.76 104.80 -77.73
CA LYS A 61 -117.18 103.58 -78.32
C LYS A 61 -115.68 103.50 -78.08
N GLU A 62 -114.93 104.59 -78.25
CA GLU A 62 -113.49 104.64 -77.93
C GLU A 62 -113.22 104.46 -76.44
N VAL A 63 -114.00 105.11 -75.56
CA VAL A 63 -113.93 104.92 -74.10
C VAL A 63 -114.24 103.46 -73.73
N SER A 64 -115.20 102.80 -74.39
CA SER A 64 -115.47 101.38 -74.19
C SER A 64 -114.29 100.51 -74.64
N ILE A 65 -113.68 100.79 -75.80
CA ILE A 65 -112.50 100.07 -76.31
C ILE A 65 -111.32 100.25 -75.33
N LEU A 66 -110.99 101.48 -74.94
CA LEU A 66 -109.94 101.78 -73.96
C LEU A 66 -110.19 101.09 -72.61
N LYS A 67 -111.44 101.08 -72.13
CA LYS A 67 -111.83 100.41 -70.88
C LYS A 67 -111.70 98.89 -70.96
N THR A 68 -111.94 98.27 -72.12
CA THR A 68 -111.65 96.84 -72.33
C THR A 68 -110.15 96.57 -72.44
N SER A 69 -109.42 97.37 -73.21
CA SER A 69 -107.97 97.25 -73.37
C SER A 69 -107.22 97.39 -72.04
N MET A 70 -107.57 98.39 -71.23
CA MET A 70 -106.98 98.61 -69.91
C MET A 70 -107.28 97.48 -68.93
N LYS A 71 -108.47 96.85 -69.01
CA LYS A 71 -108.77 95.64 -68.23
C LYS A 71 -107.87 94.46 -68.64
N THR A 72 -107.75 94.18 -69.94
CA THR A 72 -106.89 93.11 -70.45
C THR A 72 -105.42 93.37 -70.12
N ALA A 73 -104.95 94.61 -70.21
CA ALA A 73 -103.61 94.99 -69.80
C ALA A 73 -103.38 94.73 -68.30
N ASN A 74 -104.36 95.05 -67.45
CA ASN A 74 -104.25 94.82 -66.01
C ASN A 74 -104.27 93.33 -65.64
N THR A 75 -105.13 92.51 -66.26
CA THR A 75 -105.08 91.04 -66.05
C THR A 75 -103.76 90.44 -66.51
N ASN A 76 -103.21 90.90 -67.63
CA ASN A 76 -101.90 90.45 -68.11
C ASN A 76 -100.77 90.85 -67.14
N VAL A 77 -100.86 92.03 -66.49
CA VAL A 77 -99.89 92.44 -65.44
C VAL A 77 -100.03 91.58 -64.19
N GLU A 78 -101.25 91.23 -63.77
CA GLU A 78 -101.50 90.33 -62.64
C GLU A 78 -100.95 88.91 -62.92
N GLU A 79 -101.17 88.37 -64.12
CA GLU A 79 -100.57 87.09 -64.57
C GLU A 79 -99.03 87.15 -64.62
N LEU A 80 -98.46 88.26 -65.10
CA LEU A 80 -97.00 88.48 -65.09
C LEU A 80 -96.42 88.63 -63.67
N MET A 81 -97.17 89.21 -62.72
CA MET A 81 -96.77 89.26 -61.31
C MET A 81 -96.81 87.88 -60.65
N VAL A 82 -97.85 87.07 -60.93
CA VAL A 82 -97.96 85.69 -60.41
C VAL A 82 -96.86 84.80 -60.98
N THR A 83 -96.61 84.85 -62.29
CA THR A 83 -95.54 84.07 -62.92
C THR A 83 -94.15 84.53 -62.45
N MET A 84 -93.87 85.84 -62.34
CA MET A 84 -92.63 86.33 -61.75
C MET A 84 -92.42 85.84 -60.31
N LYS A 85 -93.49 85.77 -59.50
CA LYS A 85 -93.42 85.23 -58.13
C LYS A 85 -93.06 83.74 -58.15
N GLY A 86 -93.73 82.95 -58.99
CA GLY A 86 -93.42 81.53 -59.17
C GLY A 86 -92.00 81.26 -59.68
N GLU A 87 -91.48 82.06 -60.61
CA GLU A 87 -90.09 81.92 -61.07
C GLU A 87 -89.06 82.34 -60.00
N LYS A 88 -89.37 83.30 -59.13
CA LYS A 88 -88.53 83.61 -57.96
C LYS A 88 -88.52 82.47 -56.94
N GLU A 89 -89.67 81.82 -56.73
CA GLU A 89 -89.79 80.67 -55.82
C GLU A 89 -89.03 79.45 -56.36
N LYS A 90 -89.23 79.07 -57.63
CA LYS A 90 -88.43 78.05 -58.32
C LYS A 90 -86.93 78.35 -58.30
N ARG A 91 -86.54 79.62 -58.49
CA ARG A 91 -85.13 80.03 -58.44
C ARG A 91 -84.54 79.78 -57.04
N GLN A 92 -85.29 80.10 -55.97
CA GLN A 92 -84.84 79.83 -54.61
C GLN A 92 -84.69 78.32 -54.36
N GLU A 93 -85.65 77.50 -54.81
CA GLU A 93 -85.58 76.04 -54.74
C GLU A 93 -84.33 75.49 -55.47
N LEU A 94 -84.00 76.03 -56.65
CA LEU A 94 -82.80 75.65 -57.41
C LEU A 94 -81.50 76.11 -56.74
N GLU A 95 -81.45 77.30 -56.14
CA GLU A 95 -80.30 77.79 -55.37
C GLU A 95 -80.11 76.99 -54.05
N ASP A 96 -81.19 76.48 -53.47
CA ASP A 96 -81.15 75.61 -52.28
C ASP A 96 -80.70 74.19 -52.63
N LEU A 97 -81.21 73.64 -53.75
CA LEU A 97 -80.76 72.36 -54.31
C LEU A 97 -79.29 72.39 -54.74
N LEU A 98 -78.82 73.51 -55.32
CA LEU A 98 -77.41 73.70 -55.67
C LEU A 98 -76.54 73.67 -54.41
N ARG A 99 -76.87 74.48 -53.39
CA ARG A 99 -76.13 74.50 -52.11
C ARG A 99 -76.12 73.14 -51.41
N ALA A 100 -77.24 72.41 -51.44
CA ALA A 100 -77.30 71.04 -50.91
C ALA A 100 -76.43 70.06 -51.71
N SER A 101 -76.30 70.25 -53.03
CA SER A 101 -75.41 69.46 -53.89
C SER A 101 -73.93 69.80 -53.67
N GLU A 102 -73.59 71.07 -53.45
CA GLU A 102 -72.22 71.52 -53.12
C GLU A 102 -71.76 70.94 -51.78
N VAL A 103 -72.57 71.06 -50.73
CA VAL A 103 -72.28 70.46 -49.41
C VAL A 103 -72.09 68.94 -49.52
N ARG A 104 -72.95 68.24 -50.28
CA ARG A 104 -72.80 66.80 -50.51
C ARG A 104 -71.53 66.46 -51.32
N ALA A 105 -71.12 67.29 -52.25
CA ALA A 105 -69.88 67.10 -52.98
C ALA A 105 -68.66 67.24 -52.06
N ASP A 106 -68.67 68.21 -51.14
CA ASP A 106 -67.62 68.37 -50.13
C ASP A 106 -67.60 67.24 -49.10
N GLU A 107 -68.75 66.76 -48.63
CA GLU A 107 -68.85 65.56 -47.80
C GLU A 107 -68.21 64.33 -48.49
N LEU A 108 -68.50 64.13 -49.79
CA LEU A 108 -67.92 63.06 -50.60
C LEU A 108 -66.42 63.26 -50.84
N ASN A 109 -65.95 64.49 -51.03
CA ASN A 109 -64.52 64.81 -51.13
C ASN A 109 -63.78 64.50 -49.81
N ILE A 110 -64.37 64.85 -48.66
CA ILE A 110 -63.84 64.56 -47.32
C ILE A 110 -63.86 63.06 -47.03
N ALA A 111 -64.87 62.32 -47.50
CA ALA A 111 -64.89 60.85 -47.42
C ALA A 111 -63.79 60.24 -48.31
N LEU A 112 -63.58 60.77 -49.51
CA LEU A 112 -62.58 60.30 -50.46
C LEU A 112 -61.14 60.56 -49.98
N THR A 113 -60.84 61.69 -49.34
CA THR A 113 -59.52 61.95 -48.73
C THR A 113 -59.27 60.99 -47.56
N LYS A 114 -60.21 60.88 -46.61
CA LYS A 114 -60.13 59.90 -45.50
C LYS A 114 -59.95 58.46 -46.00
N SER A 115 -60.60 58.09 -47.11
CA SER A 115 -60.43 56.79 -47.76
C SER A 115 -59.02 56.62 -48.36
N LYS A 116 -58.47 57.63 -49.03
CA LYS A 116 -57.10 57.61 -49.57
C LYS A 116 -56.06 57.49 -48.45
N ASP A 117 -56.25 58.23 -47.35
CA ASP A 117 -55.37 58.17 -46.19
C ASP A 117 -55.42 56.79 -45.50
N SER A 118 -56.61 56.21 -45.40
CA SER A 118 -56.81 54.83 -44.90
C SER A 118 -56.12 53.80 -45.80
N ILE A 119 -56.18 53.96 -47.13
CA ILE A 119 -55.44 53.11 -48.07
C ILE A 119 -53.92 53.30 -47.91
N SER A 120 -53.45 54.52 -47.63
CA SER A 120 -52.02 54.80 -47.43
C SER A 120 -51.47 54.14 -46.16
N THR A 121 -52.25 54.15 -45.07
CA THR A 121 -51.87 53.51 -43.80
C THR A 121 -51.94 51.99 -43.89
N LEU A 122 -52.95 51.43 -44.56
CA LEU A 122 -53.02 50.01 -44.87
C LEU A 122 -51.85 49.53 -45.74
N LYS A 123 -51.41 50.33 -46.73
CA LYS A 123 -50.20 50.01 -47.53
C LYS A 123 -48.94 49.96 -46.67
N LYS A 124 -48.71 50.95 -45.79
CA LYS A 124 -47.58 50.95 -44.85
C LYS A 124 -47.60 49.73 -43.93
N LEU A 125 -48.75 49.46 -43.29
CA LEU A 125 -48.92 48.30 -42.41
C LEU A 125 -48.71 46.97 -43.16
N ASN A 126 -49.07 46.88 -44.43
CA ASN A 126 -48.83 45.68 -45.24
C ASN A 126 -47.34 45.52 -45.62
N GLN A 127 -46.63 46.63 -45.86
CA GLN A 127 -45.18 46.61 -46.06
C GLN A 127 -44.43 46.20 -44.78
N GLU A 128 -44.79 46.78 -43.64
CA GLU A 128 -44.23 46.42 -42.32
C GLU A 128 -44.48 44.93 -41.97
N LYS A 129 -45.63 44.37 -42.38
CA LYS A 129 -45.91 42.93 -42.28
C LYS A 129 -45.04 42.08 -43.22
N GLY A 130 -44.75 42.56 -44.43
CA GLY A 130 -43.77 41.92 -45.32
C GLY A 130 -42.37 41.92 -44.71
N ASP A 131 -41.90 43.08 -44.26
CA ASP A 131 -40.58 43.30 -43.66
C ASP A 131 -40.38 42.58 -42.32
N THR A 132 -41.45 42.13 -41.66
CA THR A 132 -41.40 41.30 -40.45
C THR A 132 -41.56 39.82 -40.76
N LEU A 133 -42.29 39.44 -41.80
CA LEU A 133 -42.34 38.07 -42.31
C LEU A 133 -40.98 37.63 -42.86
N THR A 134 -40.31 38.43 -43.70
CA THR A 134 -38.99 38.08 -44.25
C THR A 134 -37.95 37.89 -43.16
N LYS A 135 -37.91 38.77 -42.15
CA LYS A 135 -37.05 38.60 -40.96
C LYS A 135 -37.39 37.34 -40.15
N ALA A 136 -38.67 36.96 -40.07
CA ALA A 136 -39.06 35.70 -39.44
C ALA A 136 -38.56 34.50 -40.25
N GLU A 137 -38.67 34.53 -41.58
CA GLU A 137 -38.15 33.49 -42.48
C GLU A 137 -36.62 33.37 -42.40
N GLU A 138 -35.89 34.49 -42.37
CA GLU A 138 -34.43 34.53 -42.14
C GLU A 138 -34.04 33.91 -40.78
N THR A 139 -34.73 34.25 -39.70
CA THR A 139 -34.45 33.66 -38.37
C THR A 139 -34.78 32.17 -38.32
N VAL A 140 -35.84 31.72 -39.00
CA VAL A 140 -36.17 30.29 -39.14
C VAL A 140 -35.12 29.54 -39.97
N ALA A 141 -34.59 30.14 -41.04
CA ALA A 141 -33.51 29.57 -41.84
C ALA A 141 -32.21 29.43 -41.01
N ASN A 142 -31.85 30.45 -40.24
CA ASN A 142 -30.69 30.43 -39.35
C ASN A 142 -30.83 29.37 -38.25
N LEU A 143 -31.97 29.31 -37.55
CA LEU A 143 -32.25 28.30 -36.53
C LEU A 143 -32.26 26.87 -37.10
N LYS A 144 -32.68 26.69 -38.36
CA LYS A 144 -32.59 25.39 -39.05
C LYS A 144 -31.14 25.01 -39.32
N ALA A 145 -30.31 25.94 -39.80
CA ALA A 145 -28.88 25.69 -40.02
C ALA A 145 -28.14 25.37 -38.71
N GLU A 146 -28.44 26.09 -37.63
CA GLU A 146 -27.91 25.81 -36.29
C GLU A 146 -28.33 24.42 -35.79
N LYS A 147 -29.61 24.05 -35.92
CA LYS A 147 -30.11 22.71 -35.58
C LYS A 147 -29.39 21.62 -36.39
N ASP A 148 -29.21 21.80 -37.69
CA ASP A 148 -28.57 20.83 -38.57
C ASP A 148 -27.05 20.72 -38.30
N PHE A 149 -26.42 21.79 -37.78
CA PHE A 149 -25.05 21.76 -37.23
C PHE A 149 -24.98 20.98 -35.92
N LEU A 150 -25.79 21.35 -34.91
CA LEU A 150 -25.82 20.72 -33.59
C LEU A 150 -26.18 19.23 -33.66
N THR A 151 -27.00 18.82 -34.64
CA THR A 151 -27.32 17.41 -34.89
C THR A 151 -26.07 16.63 -35.33
N LYS A 152 -25.25 17.18 -36.23
CA LYS A 152 -23.99 16.56 -36.68
C LYS A 152 -22.94 16.54 -35.58
N GLU A 153 -22.89 17.57 -34.75
CA GLU A 153 -22.01 17.62 -33.57
C GLU A 153 -22.41 16.54 -32.56
N LEU A 154 -23.70 16.37 -32.28
CA LEU A 154 -24.22 15.32 -31.40
C LEU A 154 -23.91 13.91 -31.94
N GLU A 155 -24.10 13.67 -33.24
CA GLU A 155 -23.68 12.42 -33.90
C GLU A 155 -22.18 12.15 -33.71
N ASN A 156 -21.32 13.16 -33.93
CA ASN A 156 -19.88 13.01 -33.77
C ASN A 156 -19.50 12.72 -32.31
N MET A 157 -20.11 13.42 -31.35
CA MET A 157 -19.92 13.15 -29.92
C MET A 157 -20.47 11.78 -29.51
N GLN A 158 -21.47 11.23 -30.21
CA GLN A 158 -21.94 9.86 -30.01
C GLN A 158 -20.99 8.82 -30.62
N ARG A 159 -20.42 9.09 -31.80
CA ARG A 159 -19.35 8.27 -32.42
C ARG A 159 -18.11 8.20 -31.53
N LEU A 160 -17.64 9.35 -31.01
CA LEU A 160 -16.49 9.42 -30.11
C LEU A 160 -16.72 8.62 -28.82
N ARG A 161 -17.85 8.83 -28.13
CA ARG A 161 -18.20 8.01 -26.94
C ARG A 161 -18.27 6.51 -27.25
N SER A 162 -18.80 6.14 -28.42
CA SER A 162 -18.84 4.73 -28.89
C SER A 162 -17.48 4.16 -29.29
N GLN A 163 -16.44 5.00 -29.38
CA GLN A 163 -15.06 4.60 -29.59
C GLN A 163 -14.30 4.54 -28.25
N ASP A 164 -14.44 5.57 -27.41
CA ASP A 164 -13.93 5.58 -26.02
C ASP A 164 -14.42 4.36 -25.22
N GLU A 165 -15.69 3.98 -25.40
CA GLU A 165 -16.28 2.78 -24.79
C GLU A 165 -15.56 1.49 -25.26
N LYS A 166 -15.28 1.35 -26.56
CA LYS A 166 -14.54 0.19 -27.11
C LYS A 166 -13.09 0.16 -26.66
N ASP A 167 -12.44 1.33 -26.59
CA ASP A 167 -11.03 1.42 -26.21
C ASP A 167 -10.83 1.20 -24.70
N THR A 168 -11.75 1.70 -23.87
CA THR A 168 -11.78 1.35 -22.43
C THR A 168 -12.08 -0.13 -22.20
N ASP A 169 -12.99 -0.72 -22.97
CA ASP A 169 -13.30 -2.15 -22.93
C ASP A 169 -12.10 -3.01 -23.42
N ALA A 170 -11.33 -2.54 -24.41
CA ALA A 170 -10.09 -3.16 -24.86
C ALA A 170 -8.95 -3.02 -23.83
N ILE A 171 -8.85 -1.88 -23.14
CA ILE A 171 -7.91 -1.67 -22.01
C ILE A 171 -8.26 -2.59 -20.84
N HIS A 172 -9.55 -2.71 -20.49
CA HIS A 172 -10.01 -3.61 -19.43
C HIS A 172 -9.67 -5.08 -19.75
N LYS A 173 -9.92 -5.53 -20.99
CA LYS A 173 -9.55 -6.87 -21.47
C LYS A 173 -8.04 -7.13 -21.51
N ARG A 174 -7.19 -6.09 -21.60
CA ARG A 174 -5.74 -6.22 -21.40
C ARG A 174 -5.38 -6.28 -19.93
N LEU A 175 -5.95 -5.42 -19.10
CA LEU A 175 -5.69 -5.37 -17.65
C LEU A 175 -6.00 -6.70 -16.96
N VAL A 176 -7.14 -7.32 -17.27
CA VAL A 176 -7.51 -8.65 -16.75
C VAL A 176 -6.47 -9.71 -17.14
N LYS A 177 -5.96 -9.69 -18.38
CA LYS A 177 -4.92 -10.63 -18.84
C LYS A 177 -3.56 -10.40 -18.18
N GLU A 178 -3.20 -9.16 -17.84
CA GLU A 178 -2.00 -8.91 -17.04
C GLU A 178 -2.21 -9.32 -15.57
N GLN A 179 -3.40 -9.13 -14.99
CA GLN A 179 -3.73 -9.65 -13.65
C GLN A 179 -3.66 -11.19 -13.60
N GLU A 180 -4.19 -11.88 -14.60
CA GLU A 180 -4.06 -13.35 -14.75
C GLU A 180 -2.60 -13.82 -14.83
N LYS A 181 -1.72 -13.06 -15.50
CA LYS A 181 -0.28 -13.36 -15.56
C LYS A 181 0.39 -13.13 -14.21
N THR A 182 0.13 -12.00 -13.56
CA THR A 182 0.69 -11.67 -12.24
C THR A 182 0.29 -12.73 -11.22
N PHE A 183 -0.99 -13.14 -11.17
CA PHE A 183 -1.46 -14.20 -10.28
C PHE A 183 -0.71 -15.52 -10.50
N ARG A 184 -0.49 -15.95 -11.76
CA ARG A 184 0.31 -17.16 -12.07
C ARG A 184 1.80 -17.02 -11.74
N ILE A 185 2.32 -15.80 -11.65
CA ILE A 185 3.69 -15.55 -11.19
C ILE A 185 3.74 -15.60 -9.66
N GLU A 186 2.75 -15.02 -8.98
CA GLU A 186 2.60 -15.07 -7.52
C GLU A 186 2.43 -16.51 -7.02
N GLU A 187 1.52 -17.29 -7.61
CA GLU A 187 1.31 -18.73 -7.34
C GLU A 187 2.62 -19.52 -7.46
N ARG A 188 3.37 -19.31 -8.55
CA ARG A 188 4.65 -19.99 -8.81
C ARG A 188 5.78 -19.52 -7.88
N LEU A 189 5.75 -18.27 -7.41
CA LEU A 189 6.67 -17.76 -6.39
C LEU A 189 6.33 -18.32 -5.00
N GLU A 190 5.05 -18.55 -4.70
CA GLU A 190 4.62 -19.21 -3.48
C GLU A 190 5.03 -20.70 -3.47
N GLU A 191 4.88 -21.42 -4.59
CA GLU A 191 5.45 -22.77 -4.77
C GLU A 191 6.95 -22.83 -4.49
N VAL A 192 7.73 -21.93 -5.12
CA VAL A 192 9.20 -21.86 -4.92
C VAL A 192 9.54 -21.49 -3.48
N THR A 193 8.81 -20.58 -2.85
CA THR A 193 9.02 -20.18 -1.45
C THR A 193 8.70 -21.34 -0.50
N ALA A 194 7.63 -22.10 -0.74
CA ALA A 194 7.28 -23.28 0.02
C ALA A 194 8.31 -24.41 -0.15
N GLN A 195 8.87 -24.56 -1.35
CA GLN A 195 9.91 -25.54 -1.63
C GLN A 195 11.25 -25.18 -0.96
N LEU A 196 11.73 -23.95 -1.11
CA LEU A 196 12.92 -23.44 -0.40
C LEU A 196 12.77 -23.54 1.12
N LYS A 197 11.56 -23.33 1.66
CA LYS A 197 11.30 -23.50 3.10
C LYS A 197 11.48 -24.95 3.56
N LYS A 198 11.02 -25.94 2.78
CA LYS A 198 11.27 -27.36 3.08
C LYS A 198 12.76 -27.68 3.06
N GLU A 199 13.47 -27.21 2.04
CA GLU A 199 14.93 -27.42 1.90
C GLU A 199 15.71 -26.80 3.07
N ILE A 200 15.30 -25.60 3.53
CA ILE A 200 15.85 -24.95 4.73
C ILE A 200 15.57 -25.77 6.00
N ASP A 201 14.36 -26.29 6.17
CA ASP A 201 13.99 -27.05 7.38
C ASP A 201 14.61 -28.47 7.39
N GLU A 202 14.81 -29.08 6.23
CA GLU A 202 15.58 -30.32 6.05
C GLU A 202 17.09 -30.10 6.27
N ALA A 203 17.66 -29.00 5.76
CA ALA A 203 19.04 -28.63 6.03
C ALA A 203 19.29 -28.38 7.53
N LYS A 204 18.37 -27.69 8.24
CA LYS A 204 18.43 -27.53 9.70
C LYS A 204 18.41 -28.88 10.43
N LYS A 205 17.54 -29.80 10.01
CA LYS A 205 17.46 -31.15 10.60
C LYS A 205 18.77 -31.92 10.41
N ASN A 206 19.36 -31.86 9.22
CA ASN A 206 20.63 -32.51 8.93
C ASN A 206 21.79 -31.90 9.75
N ILE A 207 21.82 -30.57 9.90
CA ILE A 207 22.80 -29.87 10.76
C ILE A 207 22.62 -30.25 12.23
N SER A 208 21.38 -30.38 12.75
CA SER A 208 21.15 -30.86 14.12
C SER A 208 21.66 -32.28 14.31
N SER A 209 21.31 -33.20 13.39
CA SER A 209 21.78 -34.58 13.44
C SER A 209 23.31 -34.70 13.37
N GLN A 210 23.98 -33.87 12.56
CA GLN A 210 25.44 -33.81 12.49
C GLN A 210 26.07 -33.23 13.77
N LYS A 211 25.43 -32.22 14.38
CA LYS A 211 25.85 -31.66 15.67
C LYS A 211 25.73 -32.70 16.79
N GLU A 212 24.60 -33.40 16.86
CA GLU A 212 24.34 -34.46 17.85
C GLU A 212 25.34 -35.62 17.70
N GLN A 213 25.64 -36.04 16.46
CA GLN A 213 26.68 -37.04 16.19
C GLN A 213 28.07 -36.54 16.61
N ALA A 214 28.45 -35.30 16.25
CA ALA A 214 29.75 -34.74 16.61
C ALA A 214 29.91 -34.57 18.13
N GLU A 215 28.84 -34.19 18.86
CA GLU A 215 28.84 -34.11 20.32
C GLU A 215 29.00 -35.51 20.96
N ALA A 216 28.39 -36.54 20.38
CA ALA A 216 28.58 -37.93 20.80
C ALA A 216 30.01 -38.45 20.52
N GLU A 217 30.58 -38.16 19.35
CA GLU A 217 31.96 -38.51 19.00
C GLU A 217 32.98 -37.80 19.91
N VAL A 218 32.78 -36.51 20.20
CA VAL A 218 33.60 -35.76 21.17
C VAL A 218 33.48 -36.34 22.58
N ALA A 219 32.28 -36.78 23.00
CA ALA A 219 32.10 -37.45 24.29
C ALA A 219 32.86 -38.79 24.34
N GLN A 220 32.79 -39.61 23.30
CA GLN A 220 33.55 -40.87 23.20
C GLN A 220 35.07 -40.63 23.19
N LEU A 221 35.55 -39.61 22.48
CA LEU A 221 36.98 -39.28 22.46
C LEU A 221 37.48 -38.78 23.82
N ARG A 222 36.68 -37.98 24.55
CA ARG A 222 36.97 -37.59 25.93
C ARG A 222 37.01 -38.79 26.88
N GLN A 223 36.07 -39.73 26.75
CA GLN A 223 36.06 -40.95 27.55
C GLN A 223 37.29 -41.84 27.26
N LYS A 224 37.68 -42.00 25.99
CA LYS A 224 38.92 -42.71 25.62
C LYS A 224 40.16 -42.02 26.19
N LEU A 225 40.23 -40.70 26.12
CA LEU A 225 41.35 -39.93 26.69
C LEU A 225 41.46 -40.09 28.21
N ASP A 226 40.33 -40.06 28.93
CA ASP A 226 40.28 -40.29 30.38
C ASP A 226 40.73 -41.72 30.77
N ILE A 227 40.37 -42.72 29.97
CA ILE A 227 40.83 -44.11 30.15
C ILE A 227 42.34 -44.25 29.89
N GLU A 228 42.83 -43.70 28.77
CA GLU A 228 44.27 -43.70 28.42
C GLU A 228 45.10 -42.95 29.45
N GLN A 229 44.63 -41.81 29.95
CA GLN A 229 45.30 -41.05 31.01
C GLN A 229 45.41 -41.88 32.30
N LYS A 230 44.31 -42.46 32.79
CA LYS A 230 44.31 -43.32 33.99
C LYS A 230 45.15 -44.58 33.81
N MET A 231 45.13 -45.18 32.62
CA MET A 231 46.00 -46.31 32.29
C MET A 231 47.47 -45.90 32.35
N ASN A 232 47.85 -44.78 31.73
CA ASN A 232 49.23 -44.28 31.73
C ASN A 232 49.70 -43.83 33.12
N GLU A 233 48.83 -43.23 33.93
CA GLU A 233 49.07 -42.97 35.36
C GLU A 233 49.33 -44.27 36.14
N SER A 234 48.49 -45.29 35.94
CA SER A 234 48.68 -46.59 36.59
C SER A 234 49.99 -47.28 36.17
N LEU A 235 50.31 -47.26 34.87
CA LEU A 235 51.56 -47.81 34.31
C LEU A 235 52.79 -47.04 34.81
N SER A 236 52.71 -45.73 34.96
CA SER A 236 53.78 -44.93 35.59
C SER A 236 53.97 -45.34 37.06
N SER A 237 52.88 -45.53 37.81
CA SER A 237 52.98 -45.96 39.21
C SER A 237 53.53 -47.38 39.36
N GLU A 238 53.15 -48.31 38.48
CA GLU A 238 53.68 -49.68 38.41
C GLU A 238 55.18 -49.66 38.05
N ALA A 239 55.59 -48.80 37.11
CA ALA A 239 56.99 -48.59 36.76
C ALA A 239 57.81 -48.01 37.92
N ASP A 240 57.28 -47.00 38.63
CA ASP A 240 57.93 -46.42 39.81
C ASP A 240 58.06 -47.45 40.95
N ILE A 241 57.03 -48.28 41.19
CA ILE A 241 57.10 -49.39 42.16
C ILE A 241 58.19 -50.39 41.75
N CYS A 242 58.20 -50.81 40.48
CA CYS A 242 59.17 -51.77 39.96
C CYS A 242 60.61 -51.24 39.98
N VAL A 243 60.82 -49.97 39.65
CA VAL A 243 62.12 -49.28 39.76
C VAL A 243 62.57 -49.17 41.22
N ASN A 244 61.66 -48.85 42.15
CA ASN A 244 61.98 -48.81 43.57
C ASN A 244 62.33 -50.19 44.13
N ASP A 245 61.65 -51.26 43.71
CA ASP A 245 61.97 -52.63 44.13
C ASP A 245 63.26 -53.16 43.50
N ALA A 246 63.53 -52.83 42.23
CA ALA A 246 64.83 -53.08 41.60
C ALA A 246 65.97 -52.34 42.35
N LYS A 247 65.72 -51.09 42.77
CA LYS A 247 66.66 -50.28 43.56
C LYS A 247 66.89 -50.87 44.96
N LYS A 248 65.85 -51.35 45.66
CA LYS A 248 65.99 -52.10 46.93
C LYS A 248 66.82 -53.37 46.75
N ARG A 249 66.53 -54.18 45.72
CA ARG A 249 67.30 -55.40 45.40
C ARG A 249 68.76 -55.09 45.09
N LEU A 250 69.04 -54.04 44.32
CA LEU A 250 70.39 -53.58 44.02
C LEU A 250 71.15 -53.16 45.28
N VAL A 251 70.52 -52.38 46.18
CA VAL A 251 71.12 -51.99 47.46
C VAL A 251 71.43 -53.21 48.34
N ASN A 252 70.50 -54.17 48.43
CA ASN A 252 70.72 -55.42 49.18
C ASN A 252 71.88 -56.24 48.60
N LEU A 253 71.91 -56.45 47.29
CA LEU A 253 73.01 -57.17 46.61
C LEU A 253 74.35 -56.44 46.75
N THR A 254 74.35 -55.10 46.76
CA THR A 254 75.58 -54.31 46.96
C THR A 254 76.13 -54.50 48.39
N ARG A 255 75.23 -54.53 49.39
CA ARG A 255 75.56 -54.83 50.79
C ARG A 255 76.07 -56.25 50.96
N GLU A 256 75.34 -57.25 50.44
CA GLU A 256 75.71 -58.67 50.51
C GLU A 256 77.06 -58.94 49.82
N ASN A 257 77.32 -58.30 48.68
CA ASN A 257 78.60 -58.42 48.00
C ASN A 257 79.74 -57.77 48.82
N ALA A 258 79.50 -56.62 49.49
CA ALA A 258 80.48 -56.02 50.40
C ALA A 258 80.76 -56.92 51.62
N GLU A 259 79.74 -57.56 52.18
CA GLU A 259 79.85 -58.53 53.28
C GLU A 259 80.62 -59.79 52.85
N MET A 260 80.35 -60.32 51.65
CA MET A 260 81.14 -61.41 51.05
C MET A 260 82.58 -61.00 50.77
N HIS A 261 82.84 -59.77 50.30
CA HIS A 261 84.19 -59.26 50.09
C HIS A 261 84.97 -59.16 51.41
N ALA A 262 84.36 -58.64 52.47
CA ALA A 262 84.96 -58.60 53.80
C ALA A 262 85.23 -60.01 54.35
N SER A 263 84.27 -60.94 54.23
CA SER A 263 84.45 -62.35 54.60
C SER A 263 85.62 -62.99 53.85
N ARG A 264 85.67 -62.84 52.52
CA ARG A 264 86.76 -63.32 51.67
C ARG A 264 88.11 -62.73 52.08
N GLU A 265 88.17 -61.46 52.47
CA GLU A 265 89.42 -60.84 52.94
C GLU A 265 89.87 -61.43 54.30
N THR A 266 88.94 -61.74 55.21
CA THR A 266 89.28 -62.44 56.46
C THR A 266 89.78 -63.87 56.23
N LEU A 267 89.15 -64.63 55.31
CA LEU A 267 89.61 -65.96 54.90
C LEU A 267 90.98 -65.91 54.23
N LEU A 268 91.25 -64.91 53.37
CA LEU A 268 92.58 -64.72 52.76
C LEU A 268 93.66 -64.37 53.79
N LYS A 269 93.32 -63.66 54.88
CA LYS A 269 94.26 -63.41 55.99
C LYS A 269 94.55 -64.69 56.77
N GLN A 270 93.52 -65.48 57.09
CA GLN A 270 93.68 -66.79 57.75
C GLN A 270 94.49 -67.78 56.90
N MET A 271 94.28 -67.79 55.58
CA MET A 271 95.03 -68.62 54.64
C MET A 271 96.52 -68.24 54.65
N ARG A 272 96.86 -66.95 54.58
CA ARG A 272 98.25 -66.48 54.64
C ARG A 272 98.94 -66.82 55.97
N THR A 273 98.25 -66.68 57.10
CA THR A 273 98.84 -67.09 58.39
C THR A 273 99.10 -68.61 58.44
N ALA A 274 98.24 -69.43 57.82
CA ALA A 274 98.49 -70.87 57.70
C ALA A 274 99.64 -71.19 56.73
N GLU A 275 99.79 -70.45 55.62
CA GLU A 275 100.93 -70.54 54.70
C GLU A 275 102.26 -70.17 55.42
N GLU A 276 102.25 -69.11 56.23
CA GLU A 276 103.38 -68.69 57.08
C GLU A 276 103.71 -69.74 58.16
N GLU A 277 102.71 -70.32 58.83
CA GLU A 277 102.90 -71.43 59.78
C GLU A 277 103.49 -72.68 59.11
N ILE A 278 103.03 -73.04 57.90
CA ILE A 278 103.59 -74.15 57.12
C ILE A 278 105.07 -73.88 56.78
N LEU A 279 105.43 -72.66 56.38
CA LEU A 279 106.82 -72.29 56.10
C LEU A 279 107.71 -72.32 57.36
N ILE A 280 107.16 -72.02 58.53
CA ILE A 280 107.85 -72.17 59.82
C ILE A 280 108.05 -73.66 60.19
N LEU A 281 107.02 -74.49 59.98
CA LEU A 281 107.09 -75.93 60.25
C LEU A 281 108.06 -76.65 59.30
N GLN A 282 108.07 -76.31 58.01
CA GLN A 282 109.04 -76.83 57.03
C GLN A 282 110.48 -76.47 57.41
N ARG A 283 110.72 -75.26 57.93
CA ARG A 283 112.05 -74.85 58.39
C ARG A 283 112.51 -75.66 59.60
N LYS A 284 111.64 -75.84 60.60
CA LYS A 284 111.92 -76.67 61.79
C LYS A 284 112.18 -78.13 61.44
N LEU A 285 111.43 -78.69 60.50
CA LEU A 285 111.64 -80.05 60.01
C LEU A 285 113.05 -80.20 59.42
N HIS A 286 113.47 -79.24 58.60
CA HIS A 286 114.81 -79.27 58.00
C HIS A 286 115.94 -79.00 59.01
N GLU A 287 115.68 -78.22 60.06
CA GLU A 287 116.58 -78.08 61.21
C GLU A 287 116.74 -79.42 61.97
N GLU A 288 115.65 -80.17 62.22
CA GLU A 288 115.70 -81.51 62.84
C GLU A 288 116.42 -82.55 61.95
N GLU A 289 116.21 -82.50 60.62
CA GLU A 289 116.94 -83.35 59.66
C GLU A 289 118.46 -83.14 59.76
N GLN A 290 118.92 -81.89 59.80
CA GLN A 290 120.35 -81.56 59.91
C GLN A 290 120.94 -81.98 61.26
N GLU A 291 120.19 -81.84 62.37
CA GLU A 291 120.66 -82.33 63.68
C GLU A 291 120.77 -83.87 63.72
N ARG A 292 119.83 -84.60 63.11
CA ARG A 292 119.89 -86.06 62.99
C ARG A 292 121.05 -86.55 62.13
N GLU A 293 121.27 -85.93 60.96
CA GLU A 293 122.38 -86.32 60.07
C GLU A 293 123.73 -86.11 60.75
N LYS A 294 123.88 -85.03 61.52
CA LYS A 294 125.06 -84.74 62.32
C LYS A 294 125.31 -85.79 63.43
N LEU A 295 124.27 -86.13 64.21
CA LEU A 295 124.34 -87.19 65.23
C LEU A 295 124.72 -88.56 64.62
N TYR A 296 124.24 -88.88 63.42
CA TYR A 296 124.59 -90.10 62.71
C TYR A 296 126.07 -90.13 62.27
N LEU A 297 126.60 -88.99 61.81
CA LEU A 297 128.02 -88.86 61.44
C LEU A 297 128.96 -89.02 62.63
N ASP A 298 128.63 -88.42 63.78
CA ASP A 298 129.44 -88.56 65.01
C ASP A 298 129.39 -90.01 65.54
N SER A 299 128.21 -90.64 65.60
CA SER A 299 128.07 -92.05 66.02
C SER A 299 128.85 -93.02 65.13
N LYS A 300 128.91 -92.76 63.81
CA LYS A 300 129.71 -93.55 62.86
C LYS A 300 131.22 -93.44 63.12
N LYS A 301 131.69 -92.28 63.58
CA LYS A 301 133.10 -92.04 63.91
C LYS A 301 133.53 -92.83 65.16
N ASP A 302 132.71 -92.81 66.21
CA ASP A 302 132.96 -93.57 67.44
C ASP A 302 133.04 -95.09 67.18
N PHE A 303 132.23 -95.59 66.24
CA PHE A 303 132.25 -97.00 65.83
C PHE A 303 133.56 -97.42 65.15
N GLU A 304 134.13 -96.59 64.25
CA GLU A 304 135.44 -96.87 63.65
C GLU A 304 136.58 -96.76 64.67
N GLU A 305 136.51 -95.86 65.66
CA GLU A 305 137.47 -95.83 66.76
C GLU A 305 137.41 -97.09 67.65
N ALA A 306 136.21 -97.59 67.97
CA ALA A 306 136.05 -98.82 68.73
C ALA A 306 136.59 -100.04 67.97
N LYS A 307 136.31 -100.12 66.67
CA LYS A 307 136.81 -101.14 65.73
C LYS A 307 138.34 -101.13 65.62
N SER A 308 138.97 -99.94 65.61
CA SER A 308 140.43 -99.78 65.65
C SER A 308 141.05 -100.29 66.96
N LYS A 309 140.42 -99.99 68.11
CA LYS A 309 140.86 -100.48 69.43
C LYS A 309 140.77 -102.01 69.55
N LEU A 310 139.71 -102.63 69.00
CA LEU A 310 139.56 -104.09 68.96
C LEU A 310 140.66 -104.77 68.13
N ALA A 311 141.02 -104.22 66.97
CA ALA A 311 142.05 -104.79 66.11
C ALA A 311 143.44 -104.90 66.78
N LYS A 312 143.80 -103.94 67.64
CA LYS A 312 145.03 -104.03 68.44
C LYS A 312 145.00 -105.20 69.42
N MET A 313 143.93 -105.35 70.20
CA MET A 313 143.81 -106.41 71.21
C MET A 313 143.85 -107.82 70.59
N VAL A 314 143.39 -108.00 69.34
CA VAL A 314 143.55 -109.27 68.61
C VAL A 314 145.04 -109.56 68.33
N SER A 315 145.77 -108.61 67.75
CA SER A 315 147.20 -108.79 67.43
C SER A 315 148.10 -109.05 68.65
N GLU A 316 147.70 -108.53 69.81
CA GLU A 316 148.41 -108.71 71.09
C GLU A 316 148.11 -110.10 71.71
N ASN A 317 146.95 -110.67 71.41
CA ASN A 317 146.53 -112.02 71.82
C ASN A 317 147.18 -113.11 70.96
N ASP A 318 147.26 -112.91 69.63
CA ASP A 318 147.96 -113.83 68.71
C ASP A 318 149.44 -114.03 69.10
N PHE A 319 150.10 -112.97 69.59
CA PHE A 319 151.47 -113.05 70.12
C PHE A 319 151.54 -113.97 71.35
N LEU A 320 150.68 -113.78 72.34
CA LEU A 320 150.62 -114.59 73.57
C LEU A 320 150.28 -116.07 73.29
N VAL A 321 149.49 -116.36 72.26
CA VAL A 321 149.24 -117.74 71.82
C VAL A 321 150.52 -118.41 71.30
N SER A 322 151.37 -117.69 70.55
CA SER A 322 152.63 -118.23 70.04
C SER A 322 153.68 -118.50 71.13
N GLU A 323 153.70 -117.68 72.19
CA GLU A 323 154.54 -117.90 73.38
C GLU A 323 154.04 -119.11 74.20
N LYS A 324 152.72 -119.30 74.30
CA LYS A 324 152.11 -120.49 74.92
C LYS A 324 152.47 -121.79 74.20
N GLU A 325 152.38 -121.83 72.87
CA GLU A 325 152.70 -123.02 72.07
C GLU A 325 154.18 -123.46 72.12
N THR A 326 155.09 -122.54 72.49
CA THR A 326 156.51 -122.86 72.67
C THR A 326 156.82 -123.32 74.08
N MET A 327 156.08 -122.85 75.09
CA MET A 327 156.12 -123.39 76.46
C MET A 327 155.55 -124.81 76.54
N GLU A 328 154.43 -125.10 75.87
CA GLU A 328 153.79 -126.43 75.89
C GLU A 328 154.69 -127.53 75.28
N LYS A 329 155.47 -127.20 74.25
CA LYS A 329 156.47 -128.12 73.66
C LYS A 329 157.63 -128.46 74.62
N ASN A 330 157.95 -127.59 75.58
CA ASN A 330 158.96 -127.88 76.61
C ASN A 330 158.39 -128.75 77.74
N LEU A 331 157.08 -128.67 78.02
CA LEU A 331 156.40 -129.48 79.04
C LEU A 331 156.35 -130.98 78.68
N HIS A 332 155.93 -131.32 77.46
CA HIS A 332 155.86 -132.72 77.01
C HIS A 332 157.22 -133.46 77.04
N SER A 333 158.34 -132.73 76.93
CA SER A 333 159.70 -133.30 77.06
C SER A 333 160.07 -133.71 78.51
N LEU A 334 159.35 -133.18 79.50
CA LEU A 334 159.48 -133.51 80.92
C LEU A 334 158.39 -134.50 81.38
N GLU A 335 157.16 -134.37 80.89
CA GLU A 335 156.03 -135.25 81.23
C GLU A 335 156.27 -136.70 80.75
N GLY A 336 156.94 -136.88 79.60
CA GLY A 336 157.40 -138.20 79.12
C GLY A 336 158.41 -138.92 80.02
N LYS A 337 158.86 -138.32 81.14
CA LYS A 337 159.65 -138.98 82.20
C LYS A 337 158.82 -139.33 83.44
N HIS A 338 157.55 -138.95 83.49
CA HIS A 338 156.70 -139.07 84.68
C HIS A 338 155.63 -140.17 84.57
N GLU A 339 155.16 -140.54 83.38
CA GLU A 339 154.19 -141.64 83.20
C GLU A 339 154.80 -143.04 83.47
N GLY A 340 156.14 -143.15 83.52
CA GLY A 340 156.82 -144.33 84.07
C GLY A 340 156.60 -144.58 85.57
N LEU A 341 155.83 -143.71 86.26
CA LEU A 341 155.58 -143.76 87.71
C LEU A 341 154.09 -143.74 88.11
N LEU A 342 153.13 -143.73 87.17
CA LEU A 342 151.70 -143.70 87.48
C LEU A 342 150.92 -145.01 87.26
N GLY A 343 151.63 -146.10 86.96
CA GLY A 343 151.11 -147.47 87.00
C GLY A 343 150.82 -148.01 88.41
N SER A 344 150.26 -147.18 89.31
CA SER A 344 149.98 -147.51 90.72
C SER A 344 148.72 -146.85 91.30
N THR A 345 147.87 -146.20 90.49
CA THR A 345 146.55 -145.68 90.92
C THR A 345 145.40 -146.07 89.97
N MET A 346 145.52 -147.26 89.38
CA MET A 346 144.41 -147.96 88.72
C MET A 346 143.38 -148.51 89.73
N GLU A 347 142.27 -149.05 89.20
CA GLU A 347 141.47 -150.14 89.81
C GLU A 347 140.46 -149.85 90.96
N LEU A 348 140.01 -148.61 91.25
CA LEU A 348 138.95 -148.45 92.27
C LEU A 348 137.91 -147.30 92.17
N GLN A 349 137.42 -146.91 90.97
CA GLN A 349 136.12 -146.19 90.91
C GLN A 349 135.30 -146.34 89.61
N GLU A 350 134.81 -147.55 89.33
CA GLU A 350 133.96 -147.84 88.16
C GLU A 350 132.45 -147.94 88.55
N SER A 351 131.58 -147.02 88.04
CA SER A 351 130.09 -147.11 87.79
C SER A 351 129.23 -145.80 88.00
N LEU A 352 128.03 -145.69 87.34
CA LEU A 352 126.90 -144.65 87.39
C LEU A 352 127.11 -143.25 86.67
N ARG A 353 126.18 -142.44 85.99
CA ARG A 353 124.70 -142.33 85.52
C ARG A 353 124.35 -141.09 84.49
N ALA A 354 123.07 -140.72 84.00
CA ALA A 354 122.63 -139.65 82.89
C ALA A 354 121.05 -139.04 82.64
N ALA A 355 120.56 -137.90 81.85
CA ALA A 355 119.16 -137.40 81.03
C ALA A 355 117.99 -136.02 81.10
N GLN A 356 116.88 -135.46 80.17
CA GLN A 356 115.40 -134.47 80.13
C GLN A 356 114.43 -133.42 78.93
N LYS A 357 113.04 -132.74 78.89
CA LYS A 357 111.98 -131.78 77.80
C LYS A 357 110.48 -130.70 77.90
N LYS A 358 109.49 -130.02 76.92
CA LYS A 358 108.16 -128.83 76.87
C LYS A 358 106.83 -128.29 75.69
N ILE A 359 105.62 -127.33 75.71
CA ILE A 359 104.34 -126.69 74.62
C ILE A 359 103.00 -125.41 74.68
N VAL A 360 101.91 -124.85 73.73
CA VAL A 360 100.66 -123.57 73.63
C VAL A 360 99.16 -123.18 72.61
N SER A 361 98.10 -122.05 72.53
CA SER A 361 96.65 -121.60 71.62
C SER A 361 95.53 -120.13 71.43
N LEU A 362 94.24 -119.77 70.66
CA LEU A 362 93.16 -118.40 70.30
C LEU A 362 91.49 -118.11 69.54
N GLN A 363 90.52 -116.93 69.34
CA GLN A 363 89.02 -116.49 68.50
C GLN A 363 87.90 -115.02 68.26
N GLU A 364 86.51 -114.75 67.65
CA GLU A 364 85.49 -113.49 66.93
C GLU A 364 83.71 -112.97 66.84
N GLU A 365 82.87 -111.93 66.05
CA GLU A 365 81.26 -111.16 65.97
C GLU A 365 80.20 -110.40 64.67
N VAL A 366 78.93 -109.56 64.29
CA VAL A 366 77.44 -108.62 64.44
C VAL A 366 76.22 -108.07 63.17
N GLU A 367 74.97 -107.23 62.78
CA GLU A 367 73.52 -106.22 62.93
C GLU A 367 72.22 -105.74 61.69
N THR A 368 70.97 -104.91 61.29
CA THR A 368 69.58 -103.80 61.39
C THR A 368 68.22 -103.46 60.22
N LEU A 369 66.99 -102.59 59.83
CA LEU A 369 65.57 -101.59 60.05
C LEU A 369 64.41 -100.71 58.91
N LYS A 370 62.93 -100.21 58.90
CA LYS A 370 61.87 -98.98 58.17
C LYS A 370 60.13 -98.80 57.60
N THR A 371 59.09 -97.66 57.38
CA THR A 371 57.61 -97.31 56.46
C THR A 371 56.17 -96.15 56.58
N THR A 372 55.10 -95.57 55.62
CA THR A 372 53.63 -94.58 55.64
C THR A 372 52.34 -94.02 54.43
N SER A 373 50.96 -93.33 54.50
CA SER A 373 49.81 -92.46 53.46
C SER A 373 48.05 -91.92 53.51
N PRO A 374 47.14 -90.92 52.73
CA PRO A 374 45.50 -90.28 52.71
C PRO A 374 44.37 -89.37 51.55
N THR A 375 42.88 -88.97 51.50
CA THR A 375 41.78 -87.85 50.66
C THR A 375 39.97 -87.79 50.42
N LYS A 376 38.74 -87.02 49.85
CA LYS A 376 37.72 -85.66 49.39
C LYS A 376 36.07 -85.50 48.61
N GLU A 377 34.91 -84.50 48.57
CA GLU A 377 33.54 -84.03 47.55
C GLU A 377 32.02 -82.98 47.67
N SER A 378 30.94 -82.48 46.70
CA SER A 378 29.44 -81.55 46.68
C SER A 378 28.23 -81.13 45.39
N GLN A 379 26.93 -80.38 44.99
CA GLN A 379 25.41 -79.53 45.16
C GLN A 379 24.28 -78.90 43.86
N GLY A 380 22.94 -78.23 43.49
CA GLY A 380 21.29 -77.69 43.64
C GLY A 380 20.17 -76.56 42.71
N SER A 381 18.67 -76.37 42.48
CA SER A 381 17.56 -75.20 41.78
C SER A 381 15.76 -75.08 41.43
N ASN A 382 14.79 -73.98 40.95
CA ASN A 382 13.12 -73.77 40.44
C ASN A 382 12.13 -72.31 39.94
N GLU A 383 10.77 -71.74 39.50
CA GLU A 383 9.11 -71.75 38.97
C GLU A 383 7.87 -70.46 38.53
N GLN A 384 6.49 -70.48 37.86
CA GLN A 384 4.90 -69.74 37.68
C GLN A 384 3.91 -68.52 36.74
N VAL A 385 2.40 -68.35 36.45
CA VAL A 385 1.30 -67.20 35.72
C VAL A 385 -0.50 -67.09 35.41
N LYS A 386 -1.48 -66.02 34.91
CA LYS A 386 -3.18 -65.86 34.49
C LYS A 386 -4.29 -64.56 33.86
N SER A 387 -5.75 -64.50 33.38
CA SER A 387 -6.91 -63.31 32.87
C SER A 387 -8.67 -63.30 32.36
N TRP A 388 -9.70 -62.24 31.97
CA TRP A 388 -11.37 -62.12 31.48
C TRP A 388 -12.54 -60.79 31.01
N ALA A 389 -13.90 -60.70 30.32
CA ALA A 389 -15.22 -59.58 30.10
C ALA A 389 -16.76 -59.46 29.12
N LEU A 390 -17.99 -58.55 29.16
CA LEU A 390 -19.26 -57.83 28.19
C LEU A 390 -21.07 -57.79 27.97
N ARG A 391 -22.09 -56.75 27.49
CA ARG A 391 -23.74 -56.61 26.93
C ARG A 391 -24.79 -55.20 26.51
N VAL A 392 -26.17 -54.71 26.09
CA VAL A 392 -27.83 -54.80 25.60
C VAL A 392 -29.05 -53.52 25.16
N ASP A 393 -30.41 -53.47 24.47
CA ASP A 393 -31.69 -52.33 24.18
C ASP A 393 -33.33 -52.37 23.37
N GLU A 394 -34.47 -51.36 23.20
CA GLU A 394 -35.90 -51.00 22.31
C GLU A 394 -37.51 -50.46 22.73
N ALA A 395 -38.47 -49.77 21.90
CA ALA A 395 -40.08 -49.61 21.77
C ALA A 395 -41.10 -48.29 21.92
N GLU A 396 -42.43 -48.25 21.44
CA GLU A 396 -43.41 -47.05 21.22
C GLU A 396 -44.83 -46.96 21.98
N ASP A 397 -45.50 -45.79 22.18
CA ASP A 397 -46.86 -45.57 22.84
C ASP A 397 -47.75 -44.42 22.23
N TRP A 398 -49.09 -44.48 22.33
CA TRP A 398 -50.06 -43.53 21.72
C TRP A 398 -50.46 -42.31 22.58
N GLN A 399 -50.32 -42.34 23.92
CA GLN A 399 -50.45 -41.10 24.71
C GLN A 399 -49.39 -40.07 24.30
N GLN A 400 -48.22 -40.54 23.86
CA GLN A 400 -47.16 -39.73 23.27
C GLN A 400 -47.70 -38.86 22.13
N LYS A 401 -48.45 -39.45 21.20
CA LYS A 401 -48.96 -38.77 19.98
C LYS A 401 -50.01 -37.69 20.27
N TYR A 402 -50.75 -37.78 21.37
CA TYR A 402 -51.67 -36.71 21.79
C TYR A 402 -50.92 -35.58 22.51
N ARG A 403 -50.00 -35.90 23.44
CA ARG A 403 -49.10 -34.92 24.07
C ARG A 403 -48.24 -34.21 23.03
N GLU A 404 -47.78 -34.92 22.00
CA GLU A 404 -47.08 -34.36 20.85
C GLU A 404 -47.90 -33.30 20.11
N LEU A 405 -49.23 -33.46 19.97
CA LEU A 405 -50.07 -32.47 19.29
C LEU A 405 -50.26 -31.21 20.14
N GLU A 406 -50.44 -31.37 21.45
CA GLU A 406 -50.46 -30.27 22.42
C GLU A 406 -49.10 -29.54 22.46
N ILE A 407 -48.00 -30.28 22.50
CA ILE A 407 -46.62 -29.78 22.38
C ILE A 407 -46.40 -29.09 21.02
N LYS A 408 -46.94 -29.60 19.91
CA LYS A 408 -46.86 -28.96 18.58
C LYS A 408 -47.64 -27.65 18.54
N GLN A 409 -48.82 -27.58 19.18
CA GLN A 409 -49.60 -26.33 19.32
C GLN A 409 -48.87 -25.31 20.20
N GLU A 410 -48.34 -25.72 21.36
CA GLU A 410 -47.59 -24.83 22.23
C GLU A 410 -46.26 -24.40 21.57
N THR A 411 -45.61 -25.30 20.83
CA THR A 411 -44.42 -25.00 20.02
C THR A 411 -44.72 -24.00 18.92
N LEU A 412 -45.85 -24.10 18.23
CA LEU A 412 -46.32 -23.09 17.26
C LEU A 412 -46.56 -21.73 17.94
N HIS A 413 -47.12 -21.70 19.16
CA HIS A 413 -47.32 -20.44 19.90
C HIS A 413 -45.99 -19.83 20.38
N ARG A 414 -45.05 -20.67 20.82
CA ARG A 414 -43.66 -20.31 21.17
C ARG A 414 -42.91 -19.80 19.93
N GLN A 415 -43.03 -20.46 18.78
CA GLN A 415 -42.47 -20.04 17.49
C GLN A 415 -43.04 -18.70 17.03
N PHE A 416 -44.36 -18.50 17.08
CA PHE A 416 -44.98 -17.20 16.73
C PHE A 416 -44.49 -16.07 17.65
N THR A 417 -44.32 -16.37 18.94
CA THR A 417 -43.72 -15.45 19.92
C THR A 417 -42.24 -15.16 19.62
N GLN A 418 -41.46 -16.16 19.22
CA GLN A 418 -40.07 -16.01 18.78
C GLN A 418 -39.98 -15.17 17.50
N VAL A 419 -40.82 -15.41 16.49
CA VAL A 419 -40.91 -14.62 15.25
C VAL A 419 -41.27 -13.16 15.56
N ARG A 420 -42.21 -12.90 16.49
CA ARG A 420 -42.55 -11.54 16.94
C ARG A 420 -41.38 -10.86 17.67
N LYS A 421 -40.65 -11.59 18.53
CA LYS A 421 -39.42 -11.09 19.18
C LYS A 421 -38.31 -10.82 18.16
N HIS A 422 -38.14 -11.70 17.17
CA HIS A 422 -37.17 -11.57 16.09
C HIS A 422 -37.48 -10.37 15.18
N ARG A 423 -38.73 -10.18 14.73
CA ARG A 423 -39.16 -8.97 14.02
C ARG A 423 -38.81 -7.69 14.78
N ASN A 424 -39.08 -7.65 16.08
CA ASN A 424 -38.74 -6.50 16.94
C ASN A 424 -37.24 -6.36 17.23
N ARG A 425 -36.44 -7.40 17.00
CA ARG A 425 -34.97 -7.34 17.00
C ARG A 425 -34.46 -6.76 15.67
N VAL A 426 -34.88 -7.32 14.54
CA VAL A 426 -34.53 -6.87 13.18
C VAL A 426 -34.91 -5.41 12.94
N LEU A 427 -36.06 -4.94 13.43
CA LEU A 427 -36.44 -3.52 13.34
C LEU A 427 -35.51 -2.59 14.12
N ARG A 428 -34.99 -3.03 15.28
CA ARG A 428 -34.00 -2.25 16.05
C ARG A 428 -32.62 -2.28 15.38
N GLU A 429 -32.21 -3.44 14.86
CA GLU A 429 -30.97 -3.60 14.09
C GLU A 429 -31.00 -2.74 12.81
N ASN A 430 -32.11 -2.72 12.06
CA ASN A 430 -32.29 -1.83 10.90
C ASN A 430 -32.24 -0.33 11.30
N GLY A 431 -32.85 0.04 12.43
CA GLY A 431 -32.78 1.39 12.97
C GLY A 431 -31.36 1.82 13.39
N TRP A 432 -30.57 0.88 13.91
CA TRP A 432 -29.16 1.10 14.27
C TRP A 432 -28.26 1.18 13.02
N LEU A 433 -28.44 0.28 12.05
CA LEU A 433 -27.75 0.32 10.76
C LEU A 433 -28.01 1.63 10.00
N LYS A 434 -29.25 2.15 10.01
CA LYS A 434 -29.56 3.48 9.45
C LYS A 434 -28.80 4.62 10.14
N ARG A 435 -28.64 4.56 11.48
CA ARG A 435 -27.80 5.52 12.22
C ARG A 435 -26.33 5.38 11.85
N GLN A 436 -25.80 4.16 11.77
CA GLN A 436 -24.42 3.93 11.32
C GLN A 436 -24.18 4.45 9.89
N MET A 437 -25.07 4.16 8.95
CA MET A 437 -24.99 4.66 7.57
C MET A 437 -25.01 6.19 7.52
N SER A 438 -25.84 6.84 8.34
CA SER A 438 -25.86 8.30 8.47
C SER A 438 -24.57 8.87 9.07
N MET A 439 -23.96 8.19 10.04
CA MET A 439 -22.67 8.60 10.61
C MET A 439 -21.51 8.39 9.62
N ALA A 440 -21.49 7.27 8.90
CA ALA A 440 -20.51 6.99 7.85
C ALA A 440 -20.61 8.01 6.71
N GLY A 441 -21.83 8.37 6.28
CA GLY A 441 -22.05 9.45 5.31
C GLY A 441 -21.52 10.81 5.80
N ALA A 442 -21.74 11.16 7.06
CA ALA A 442 -21.20 12.38 7.65
C ALA A 442 -19.65 12.36 7.76
N GLN A 443 -19.06 11.22 8.14
CA GLN A 443 -17.61 11.04 8.16
C GLN A 443 -16.99 11.16 6.76
N LEU A 444 -17.60 10.54 5.75
CA LEU A 444 -17.18 10.65 4.34
C LEU A 444 -17.28 12.08 3.81
N ALA A 445 -18.32 12.84 4.20
CA ALA A 445 -18.42 14.25 3.85
C ALA A 445 -17.27 15.08 4.48
N VAL A 446 -16.93 14.82 5.74
CA VAL A 446 -15.83 15.50 6.45
C VAL A 446 -14.45 15.10 5.88
N THR A 447 -14.21 13.85 5.53
CA THR A 447 -12.94 13.44 4.89
C THR A 447 -12.81 13.97 3.47
N ASN A 448 -13.87 13.95 2.66
CA ASN A 448 -13.90 14.58 1.33
C ASN A 448 -13.58 16.09 1.44
N GLN A 449 -14.16 16.81 2.41
CA GLN A 449 -13.82 18.22 2.63
C GLN A 449 -12.33 18.43 3.00
N LYS A 450 -11.71 17.51 3.74
CA LYS A 450 -10.26 17.55 4.03
C LYS A 450 -9.43 17.29 2.76
N PHE A 451 -9.77 16.28 1.95
CA PHE A 451 -9.10 16.00 0.69
C PHE A 451 -9.20 17.16 -0.31
N GLN A 452 -10.36 17.84 -0.39
CA GLN A 452 -10.51 19.03 -1.24
C GLN A 452 -9.57 20.18 -0.82
N ARG A 453 -9.39 20.41 0.48
CA ARG A 453 -8.41 21.39 0.99
C ARG A 453 -6.97 20.97 0.68
N GLN A 454 -6.62 19.69 0.85
CA GLN A 454 -5.29 19.18 0.48
C GLN A 454 -5.01 19.33 -1.03
N LEU A 455 -5.99 19.05 -1.90
CA LEU A 455 -5.89 19.30 -3.34
C LEU A 455 -5.72 20.78 -3.69
N GLN A 456 -6.35 21.70 -2.93
CA GLN A 456 -6.12 23.14 -3.07
C GLN A 456 -4.69 23.53 -2.66
N HIS A 457 -4.16 22.97 -1.57
CA HIS A 457 -2.76 23.18 -1.17
C HIS A 457 -1.76 22.65 -2.21
N PHE A 458 -1.97 21.44 -2.75
CA PHE A 458 -1.11 20.89 -3.80
C PHE A 458 -1.16 21.71 -5.09
N ARG A 459 -2.33 22.24 -5.49
CA ARG A 459 -2.45 23.17 -6.62
C ARG A 459 -1.66 24.46 -6.37
N ALA A 460 -1.74 25.03 -5.17
CA ALA A 460 -0.95 26.23 -4.82
C ALA A 460 0.56 25.96 -4.85
N GLN A 461 1.01 24.81 -4.33
CA GLN A 461 2.41 24.39 -4.38
C GLN A 461 2.89 24.14 -5.82
N LEU A 462 2.08 23.52 -6.67
CA LEU A 462 2.42 23.25 -8.07
C LEU A 462 2.51 24.56 -8.88
N ASN A 463 1.59 25.50 -8.68
CA ASN A 463 1.69 26.84 -9.29
C ASN A 463 2.95 27.60 -8.83
N MET A 464 3.35 27.45 -7.56
CA MET A 464 4.58 28.06 -7.04
C MET A 464 5.84 27.42 -7.67
N ALA A 465 5.85 26.08 -7.80
CA ALA A 465 6.94 25.36 -8.46
C ALA A 465 7.05 25.71 -9.96
N GLU A 466 5.91 25.88 -10.64
CA GLU A 466 5.86 26.35 -12.03
C GLU A 466 6.41 27.78 -12.17
N HIS A 467 6.06 28.69 -11.25
CA HIS A 467 6.63 30.04 -11.22
C HIS A 467 8.15 30.01 -11.07
N LEU A 468 8.66 29.26 -10.08
CA LEU A 468 10.10 29.11 -9.84
C LEU A 468 10.83 28.48 -11.03
N TYR A 469 10.20 27.52 -11.73
CA TYR A 469 10.75 26.95 -12.96
C TYR A 469 10.85 27.99 -14.08
N ARG A 470 9.78 28.77 -14.31
CA ARG A 470 9.77 29.87 -15.31
C ARG A 470 10.83 30.93 -14.98
N GLU A 471 10.97 31.29 -13.71
CA GLU A 471 11.97 32.23 -13.20
C GLU A 471 13.41 31.72 -13.44
N LYS A 472 13.68 30.44 -13.14
CA LYS A 472 15.00 29.83 -13.40
C LYS A 472 15.30 29.65 -14.89
N MET A 473 14.29 29.39 -15.73
CA MET A 473 14.46 29.41 -17.19
C MET A 473 14.86 30.80 -17.71
N LEU A 474 14.30 31.87 -17.15
CA LEU A 474 14.70 33.25 -17.48
C LEU A 474 16.13 33.56 -17.00
N GLU A 475 16.50 33.14 -15.78
CA GLU A 475 17.87 33.29 -15.26
C GLU A 475 18.90 32.55 -16.13
N CYS A 476 18.61 31.29 -16.52
CA CYS A 476 19.45 30.54 -17.45
C CYS A 476 19.57 31.24 -18.81
N SER A 477 18.48 31.81 -19.35
CA SER A 477 18.52 32.55 -20.62
C SER A 477 19.36 33.83 -20.52
N ILE A 478 19.29 34.56 -19.40
CA ILE A 478 20.14 35.73 -19.13
C ILE A 478 21.61 35.33 -19.03
N LEU A 479 21.92 34.23 -18.32
CA LEU A 479 23.28 33.69 -18.21
C LEU A 479 23.81 33.21 -19.56
N GLU A 480 22.99 32.61 -20.41
CA GLU A 480 23.36 32.19 -21.77
C GLU A 480 23.69 33.40 -22.66
N VAL A 481 22.91 34.49 -22.56
CA VAL A 481 23.20 35.76 -23.24
C VAL A 481 24.50 36.37 -22.72
N GLN A 482 24.74 36.38 -21.40
CA GLN A 482 25.99 36.86 -20.81
C GLN A 482 27.20 36.03 -21.26
N LEU A 483 27.10 34.69 -21.30
CA LEU A 483 28.13 33.80 -21.84
C LEU A 483 28.40 34.07 -23.33
N LYS A 484 27.35 34.26 -24.15
CA LYS A 484 27.48 34.63 -25.56
C LYS A 484 28.15 35.99 -25.76
N HIS A 485 27.94 36.96 -24.85
CA HIS A 485 28.68 38.23 -24.86
C HIS A 485 30.14 38.06 -24.43
N LEU A 486 30.42 37.32 -23.35
CA LEU A 486 31.77 37.05 -22.87
C LEU A 486 32.62 36.33 -23.93
N LEU A 487 32.09 35.28 -24.55
CA LEU A 487 32.75 34.55 -25.63
C LEU A 487 33.05 35.44 -26.85
N LYS A 488 32.12 36.34 -27.23
CA LYS A 488 32.35 37.33 -28.29
C LYS A 488 33.33 38.45 -27.92
N SER A 489 33.57 38.67 -26.62
CA SER A 489 34.53 39.68 -26.13
C SER A 489 35.96 39.13 -25.91
N SER A 490 36.14 37.80 -26.00
CA SER A 490 37.46 37.17 -25.83
C SER A 490 38.26 37.18 -27.14
N PRO A 491 39.48 37.78 -27.20
CA PRO A 491 40.28 37.89 -28.43
C PRO A 491 40.74 36.55 -29.06
N SER A 492 40.51 35.43 -28.39
CA SER A 492 40.95 34.09 -28.80
C SER A 492 39.90 33.27 -29.57
N ALA A 493 38.65 33.72 -29.65
CA ALA A 493 37.52 32.94 -30.17
C ALA A 493 37.38 32.95 -31.72
N GLN A 494 38.50 32.90 -32.45
CA GLN A 494 38.53 33.05 -33.92
C GLN A 494 39.12 31.84 -34.66
N GLN A 495 39.21 30.67 -34.02
CA GLN A 495 39.60 29.41 -34.64
C GLN A 495 38.67 28.26 -34.23
N THR A 496 38.27 27.46 -35.22
CA THR A 496 37.70 26.11 -35.13
C THR A 496 36.54 25.87 -34.15
N TYR A 497 35.31 25.93 -34.68
CA TYR A 497 34.33 24.86 -34.48
C TYR A 497 33.49 24.69 -35.75
N ASP A 498 34.05 24.00 -36.75
CA ASP A 498 33.25 23.46 -37.85
C ASP A 498 32.39 22.31 -37.30
N TYR A 499 31.10 22.58 -37.09
CA TYR A 499 30.09 21.54 -36.85
C TYR A 499 29.13 21.50 -38.04
N THR A 500 29.44 20.61 -38.99
CA THR A 500 28.59 20.31 -40.15
C THR A 500 27.34 19.55 -39.71
N SER A 501 26.30 20.29 -39.30
CA SER A 501 25.02 19.73 -38.84
C SER A 501 23.82 20.45 -39.49
N ASN A 502 23.24 19.82 -40.52
CA ASN A 502 22.04 20.31 -41.21
C ASN A 502 20.82 20.32 -40.27
N SER A 503 20.65 21.40 -39.52
CA SER A 503 19.64 21.49 -38.44
C SER A 503 18.99 22.88 -38.25
N GLU A 504 19.44 23.92 -38.95
CA GLU A 504 18.90 25.29 -38.79
C GLU A 504 17.42 25.44 -39.23
N GLU A 505 16.87 24.48 -39.96
CA GLU A 505 15.49 24.51 -40.46
C GLU A 505 14.46 23.91 -39.49
N GLN A 506 14.88 23.22 -38.41
CA GLN A 506 13.97 22.75 -37.35
C GLN A 506 13.94 23.67 -36.10
N GLY A 507 14.85 24.64 -36.00
CA GLY A 507 14.94 25.53 -34.83
C GLY A 507 13.84 26.58 -34.71
N ARG A 508 13.16 26.95 -35.81
CA ARG A 508 12.19 28.06 -35.82
C ARG A 508 10.79 27.66 -35.37
N ASP A 509 10.39 26.40 -35.54
CA ASP A 509 9.02 25.94 -35.25
C ASP A 509 8.75 25.71 -33.76
N TYR A 510 9.79 25.47 -32.95
CA TYR A 510 9.63 25.24 -31.51
C TYR A 510 9.47 26.49 -30.65
N MET A 511 9.86 27.68 -31.15
CA MET A 511 9.54 28.96 -30.49
C MET A 511 8.43 29.75 -31.20
N SER A 512 8.05 29.37 -32.43
CA SER A 512 6.93 30.01 -33.14
C SER A 512 5.56 29.56 -32.65
N ARG A 513 5.49 28.54 -31.77
CA ARG A 513 4.31 28.28 -30.91
C ARG A 513 4.22 29.28 -29.75
N SER A 514 4.30 30.56 -30.10
CA SER A 514 3.67 31.61 -29.33
C SER A 514 2.23 31.20 -29.04
N ILE A 515 1.78 31.43 -27.81
CA ILE A 515 0.44 31.05 -27.41
C ILE A 515 -0.53 31.92 -28.21
N GLU A 516 -1.23 31.34 -29.20
CA GLU A 516 -2.50 31.91 -29.67
C GLU A 516 -3.50 31.82 -28.52
N VAL A 517 -3.39 32.77 -27.59
CA VAL A 517 -4.40 33.07 -26.59
C VAL A 517 -5.59 33.58 -27.37
N ASN A 518 -6.44 32.65 -27.77
CA ASN A 518 -7.65 32.92 -28.52
C ASN A 518 -8.48 33.92 -27.69
N HIS A 519 -8.42 35.20 -28.09
CA HIS A 519 -9.03 36.33 -27.37
C HIS A 519 -10.55 36.35 -27.60
N ARG A 520 -11.19 35.19 -27.45
CA ARG A 520 -12.58 35.12 -27.03
C ARG A 520 -12.67 35.58 -25.58
N HIS A 521 -12.67 36.90 -25.43
CA HIS A 521 -13.45 37.53 -24.39
C HIS A 521 -14.93 37.22 -24.67
N ASP A 522 -15.34 36.01 -24.33
CA ASP A 522 -16.73 35.68 -24.12
C ASP A 522 -17.17 36.48 -22.89
N TYR A 523 -17.58 37.72 -23.14
CA TYR A 523 -18.29 38.57 -22.21
C TYR A 523 -19.62 37.90 -21.89
N SER A 524 -19.56 36.91 -20.99
CA SER A 524 -20.69 36.44 -20.18
C SER A 524 -21.15 37.60 -19.32
N THR A 525 -21.85 38.53 -19.97
CA THR A 525 -22.58 39.63 -19.38
C THR A 525 -23.56 39.02 -18.40
N SER A 526 -23.15 39.01 -17.13
CA SER A 526 -23.94 38.50 -16.03
C SER A 526 -25.17 39.38 -15.89
N ARG A 527 -26.24 39.02 -16.63
CA ARG A 527 -27.54 39.69 -16.55
C ARG A 527 -27.92 39.71 -15.07
N PRO A 528 -28.20 40.89 -14.49
CA PRO A 528 -28.42 40.97 -13.06
C PRO A 528 -29.64 40.14 -12.71
N ILE A 529 -29.45 39.12 -11.86
CA ILE A 529 -30.55 38.41 -11.22
C ILE A 529 -31.36 39.48 -10.49
N ARG A 530 -32.56 39.78 -11.00
CA ARG A 530 -33.48 40.71 -10.35
C ARG A 530 -33.71 40.19 -8.93
N LYS A 531 -33.24 40.93 -7.94
CA LYS A 531 -33.58 40.69 -6.53
C LYS A 531 -35.10 40.81 -6.40
N LEU A 532 -35.80 39.68 -6.40
CA LEU A 532 -37.20 39.65 -5.99
C LEU A 532 -37.22 39.90 -4.49
N VAL A 533 -37.48 41.16 -4.10
CA VAL A 533 -37.52 41.57 -2.69
C VAL A 533 -38.81 41.03 -2.06
N GLN A 534 -38.78 39.77 -1.65
CA GLN A 534 -39.74 39.26 -0.68
C GLN A 534 -39.43 39.89 0.68
N GLN A 535 -40.35 40.73 1.17
CA GLN A 535 -40.29 41.32 2.50
C GLN A 535 -40.57 40.25 3.57
N VAL A 536 -39.55 39.49 3.95
CA VAL A 536 -39.61 38.69 5.19
C VAL A 536 -39.33 39.62 6.37
N ARG A 537 -40.39 40.08 7.03
CA ARG A 537 -40.30 40.85 8.28
C ARG A 537 -39.57 40.03 9.35
N PRO A 538 -38.48 40.52 9.97
CA PRO A 538 -37.97 39.96 11.22
C PRO A 538 -38.88 40.42 12.36
N GLN A 539 -39.88 39.63 12.74
CA GLN A 539 -40.58 39.85 14.00
C GLN A 539 -39.74 39.34 15.17
N TYR A 540 -39.01 40.26 15.82
CA TYR A 540 -38.42 40.01 17.13
C TYR A 540 -39.52 39.80 18.17
N ALA A 541 -39.66 38.57 18.65
CA ALA A 541 -40.57 38.21 19.75
C ALA A 541 -39.77 37.80 20.99
N TYR A 542 -39.20 38.79 21.68
CA TYR A 542 -38.55 38.58 22.97
C TYR A 542 -39.59 38.11 24.00
N LYS A 543 -39.44 36.88 24.51
CA LYS A 543 -40.09 36.45 25.77
C LYS A 543 -39.08 35.74 26.65
N GLN A 544 -38.51 36.51 27.59
CA GLN A 544 -37.88 35.96 28.77
C GLN A 544 -38.93 35.14 29.56
N ARG A 545 -38.51 34.01 30.12
CA ARG A 545 -39.07 33.52 31.38
C ARG A 545 -37.94 32.92 32.21
N ALA A 546 -37.53 33.64 33.25
CA ALA A 546 -36.52 33.17 34.18
C ALA A 546 -37.17 32.26 35.25
N GLN A 547 -36.54 31.11 35.49
CA GLN A 547 -36.56 30.32 36.73
C GLN A 547 -35.41 29.31 36.57
N SER A 548 -34.26 29.40 37.26
CA SER A 548 -33.98 29.65 38.69
C SER A 548 -34.22 28.44 39.59
N THR A 549 -33.30 27.47 39.50
CA THR A 549 -32.81 26.74 40.68
C THR A 549 -31.32 26.45 40.49
N GLN A 550 -30.49 26.96 41.40
CA GLN A 550 -29.15 26.41 41.62
C GLN A 550 -29.29 25.14 42.45
N GLN A 551 -28.46 24.14 42.16
CA GLN A 551 -27.90 23.31 43.23
C GLN A 551 -26.46 22.98 42.88
N THR A 552 -25.60 23.11 43.88
CA THR A 552 -24.15 22.90 43.83
C THR A 552 -23.81 21.44 44.15
N THR A 553 -22.51 21.16 44.35
CA THR A 553 -21.94 19.87 44.83
C THR A 553 -22.03 18.71 43.82
N GLU A 554 -20.99 17.92 43.59
CA GLU A 554 -19.61 18.03 44.08
C GLU A 554 -18.63 17.36 43.09
N GLN A 555 -17.35 17.73 43.16
CA GLN A 555 -16.30 16.83 42.67
C GLN A 555 -16.03 15.81 43.77
N ASP A 556 -15.88 14.54 43.41
CA ASP A 556 -15.00 13.66 44.18
C ASP A 556 -14.08 12.88 43.24
N ASN A 557 -12.87 12.62 43.71
CA ASN A 557 -11.83 11.86 43.03
C ASN A 557 -11.39 10.71 43.93
N ARG A 558 -11.58 9.47 43.49
CA ARG A 558 -10.48 8.48 43.46
C ARG A 558 -10.82 7.24 42.62
N PRO A 559 -9.79 6.55 42.11
CA PRO A 559 -9.95 5.27 41.42
C PRO A 559 -9.91 4.11 42.42
N GLU A 560 -10.54 3.00 42.06
CA GLU A 560 -10.14 1.68 42.56
C GLU A 560 -9.80 0.76 41.38
N THR A 561 -8.89 -0.17 41.66
CA THR A 561 -8.22 -1.04 40.70
C THR A 561 -8.54 -2.51 40.97
N SER A 562 -8.17 -3.35 40.00
CA SER A 562 -7.73 -4.74 40.21
C SER A 562 -8.76 -5.88 40.21
N ASN A 563 -8.35 -6.92 39.47
CA ASN A 563 -8.44 -8.35 39.78
C ASN A 563 -9.67 -9.18 39.31
N ASN A 564 -9.44 -9.79 38.14
CA ASN A 564 -9.21 -11.25 37.96
C ASN A 564 -10.36 -12.27 37.85
N ASP A 565 -10.19 -13.08 36.79
CA ASP A 565 -10.31 -14.54 36.68
C ASP A 565 -11.68 -15.26 36.71
N LEU A 566 -11.75 -16.27 35.82
CA LEU A 566 -12.73 -17.38 35.72
C LEU A 566 -14.15 -16.93 35.33
N VAL A 567 -14.75 -17.42 34.22
CA VAL A 567 -14.59 -18.69 33.48
C VAL A 567 -14.57 -18.46 31.98
#